data_AF-A0A8T5V867-F1
#
_entry.id   AF-A0A8T5V867-F1
#
_cell.length_a   1.000
_cell.length_b   1.000
_cell.length_c   1.000
_cell.angle_alpha   90.00
_cell.angle_beta   90.00
_cell.angle_gamma   90.00
#
_symmetry.space_group_name_H-M   'P 1'
#
loop_
_entity.id
_entity.type
_entity.pdbx_description
1 polymer ?
#
loop_
_entity_poly.entity_id
_entity_poly.type
_entity_poly.pdbx_seq_one_letter_code
_entity_poly.pdbx_strand_id
1 'polypeptide(L)' 'MSGYDIFAWIVLVILLASAIGVVCIAGWLPGHIAKSRNHPHAQAVTVAGWITLFFGFALWPIALIWAYLDVPARKAGDA' A
#
# COMPACT_ATOMS: atom_id res chain seq x y z
N MET A 1 -11.43 24.41 28.89
CA MET A 1 -11.99 23.55 27.82
C MET A 1 -13.15 22.79 28.43
N SER A 2 -14.29 22.75 27.74
CA SER A 2 -15.45 22.01 28.23
C SER A 2 -15.16 20.49 28.22
N GLY A 3 -15.91 19.70 29.00
CA GLY A 3 -15.76 18.23 28.97
C GLY A 3 -16.02 17.63 27.58
N TYR A 4 -16.90 18.26 26.79
CA TYR A 4 -17.15 17.89 25.40
C TYR A 4 -15.96 18.17 24.48
N ASP A 5 -15.23 19.27 24.71
CA ASP A 5 -14.02 19.58 23.92
C ASP A 5 -12.95 18.51 24.14
N ILE A 6 -12.73 18.08 25.40
CA ILE A 6 -11.76 17.04 25.75
C ILE A 6 -12.16 15.71 25.09
N PHE A 7 -13.43 15.34 25.16
CA PHE A 7 -13.95 14.14 24.50
C PHE A 7 -13.76 14.19 22.98
N ALA A 8 -14.09 15.32 22.35
CA ALA A 8 -13.90 15.51 20.91
C ALA A 8 -12.43 15.36 20.49
N TRP A 9 -11.49 15.91 21.27
CA TRP A 9 -10.05 15.75 21.02
C TRP A 9 -9.60 14.31 21.09
N ILE A 10 -10.06 13.53 22.09
CA ILE A 10 -9.71 12.11 22.21
C ILE A 10 -10.20 11.34 20.98
N VAL A 11 -11.46 11.53 20.59
CA VAL A 11 -12.04 10.87 19.41
C VAL A 11 -11.28 11.26 18.14
N LEU A 12 -10.96 12.55 17.98
CA LEU A 12 -10.22 13.05 16.83
C LEU A 12 -8.83 12.41 16.71
N VAL A 13 -8.10 12.28 17.83
CA VAL A 13 -6.78 11.64 17.86
C VAL A 13 -6.88 10.17 17.48
N ILE A 14 -7.87 9.44 18.01
CA ILE A 14 -8.09 8.04 17.66
C ILE A 14 -8.43 7.88 16.18
N LEU A 15 -9.32 8.74 15.67
CA LEU A 15 -9.74 8.73 14.27
C LEU A 15 -8.54 9.00 13.34
N LEU A 16 -7.70 9.98 13.69
CA LEU A 16 -6.50 10.32 12.95
C LEU A 16 -5.48 9.17 12.98
N ALA A 17 -5.22 8.58 14.15
CA ALA A 17 -4.31 7.45 14.30
C ALA A 17 -4.80 6.24 13.48
N SER A 18 -6.10 5.96 13.51
CA SER A 18 -6.72 4.89 12.72
C SER A 18 -6.60 5.15 11.21
N ALA A 19 -6.88 6.38 10.76
CA ALA A 19 -6.75 6.77 9.36
C ALA A 19 -5.31 6.60 8.85
N ILE A 20 -4.32 7.06 9.63
CA ILE A 20 -2.89 6.87 9.30
C ILE A 20 -2.55 5.38 9.26
N GLY A 21 -3.05 4.59 10.21
CA GLY A 21 -2.85 3.13 10.23
C GLY A 21 -3.34 2.47 8.94
N VAL A 22 -4.56 2.79 8.49
CA VAL A 22 -5.12 2.26 7.24
C VAL A 22 -4.28 2.66 6.03
N VAL A 23 -3.85 3.92 5.94
CA VAL A 23 -3.01 4.42 4.83
C VAL A 23 -1.67 3.71 4.80
N CYS A 24 -1.00 3.54 5.94
CA CYS A 24 0.27 2.82 6.01
C CYS A 24 0.14 1.35 5.58
N ILE A 25 -0.93 0.67 6.04
CA ILE A 25 -1.21 -0.71 5.66
C ILE A 25 -1.47 -0.81 4.15
N ALA A 26 -2.30 0.09 3.60
CA ALA A 26 -2.58 0.13 2.17
C ALA A 26 -1.29 0.36 1.36
N GLY A 27 -0.42 1.28 1.76
CA GLY A 27 0.84 1.55 1.05
C GLY A 27 1.79 0.35 1.01
N TRP A 28 1.86 -0.42 2.11
CA TRP A 28 2.76 -1.57 2.22
C TRP A 28 2.26 -2.84 1.54
N LEU A 29 0.94 -3.03 1.43
CA LEU A 29 0.33 -4.27 0.96
C LEU A 29 0.87 -4.76 -0.40
N PRO A 30 0.95 -3.93 -1.46
CA PRO A 30 1.41 -4.37 -2.78
C PRO A 30 2.85 -4.85 -2.76
N GLY A 31 3.72 -4.12 -2.05
CA GLY A 31 5.13 -4.47 -1.90
C GLY A 31 5.34 -5.77 -1.13
N HIS A 32 4.59 -5.97 -0.06
CA HIS A 32 4.64 -7.20 0.74
C HIS A 32 4.21 -8.42 -0.07
N ILE A 33 3.11 -8.32 -0.84
CA ILE A 33 2.62 -9.37 -1.73
C ILE A 33 3.64 -9.66 -2.85
N ALA A 34 4.21 -8.64 -3.46
CA ALA A 34 5.23 -8.82 -4.50
C ALA A 34 6.48 -9.53 -3.95
N LYS A 35 6.89 -9.21 -2.72
CA LYS A 35 8.03 -9.87 -2.05
C LYS A 35 7.73 -11.32 -1.69
N SER A 36 6.53 -11.63 -1.17
CA SER A 36 6.15 -13.01 -0.83
C SER A 36 6.04 -13.91 -2.06
N ARG A 37 5.71 -13.34 -3.23
CA ARG A 37 5.63 -14.05 -4.51
C ARG A 37 6.94 -14.09 -5.32
N ASN A 38 8.06 -13.64 -4.77
CA ASN A 38 9.35 -13.55 -5.50
C ASN A 38 9.26 -12.73 -6.80
N HIS A 39 8.49 -11.64 -6.81
CA HIS A 39 8.38 -10.77 -7.97
C HIS A 39 9.72 -10.07 -8.27
N PRO A 40 10.19 -10.04 -9.54
CA PRO A 40 11.52 -9.50 -9.90
C PRO A 40 11.68 -8.02 -9.55
N HIS A 41 10.57 -7.28 -9.48
CA HIS A 41 10.56 -5.85 -9.19
C HIS A 41 9.75 -5.49 -7.93
N ALA A 42 9.87 -6.28 -6.86
CA ALA A 42 9.13 -6.06 -5.61
C ALA A 42 9.30 -4.64 -5.02
N GLN A 43 10.49 -4.02 -5.14
CA GLN A 43 10.69 -2.64 -4.71
C GLN A 43 9.92 -1.62 -5.56
N ALA A 44 9.86 -1.82 -6.88
CA ALA A 44 9.09 -0.94 -7.76
C ALA A 44 7.59 -1.01 -7.45
N VAL A 45 7.07 -2.22 -7.18
CA VAL A 45 5.68 -2.41 -6.76
C VAL A 45 5.40 -1.74 -5.41
N THR A 46 6.35 -1.78 -4.48
CA THR A 46 6.23 -1.09 -3.18
C THR A 46 6.11 0.43 -3.37
N VAL A 47 7.00 1.02 -4.17
CA VAL A 47 6.97 2.45 -4.48
C VAL A 47 5.70 2.83 -5.24
N ALA A 48 5.28 1.99 -6.21
CA ALA A 48 4.04 2.18 -6.94
C ALA A 48 2.82 2.16 -6.00
N GLY A 49 2.79 1.25 -5.02
CA GLY A 49 1.74 1.20 -4.00
C GLY A 49 1.61 2.52 -3.22
N TRP A 50 2.73 3.08 -2.77
CA TRP A 50 2.75 4.36 -2.06
C TRP A 50 2.37 5.56 -2.95
N ILE A 51 2.93 5.65 -4.16
CA ILE A 51 2.63 6.75 -5.10
C ILE A 51 1.16 6.73 -5.50
N THR A 52 0.64 5.56 -5.89
CA THR A 52 -0.75 5.42 -6.31
C THR A 52 -1.72 5.66 -5.16
N LEU A 53 -1.35 5.36 -3.91
CA LEU A 53 -2.20 5.66 -2.75
C LEU A 53 -2.35 7.16 -2.51
N PHE A 54 -1.25 7.93 -2.56
CA PHE A 54 -1.29 9.38 -2.28
C PHE A 54 -1.72 10.25 -3.45
N PHE A 55 -1.27 9.94 -4.67
CA PHE A 55 -1.53 10.76 -5.85
C PHE A 55 -2.69 10.25 -6.70
N GLY A 56 -2.96 8.95 -6.65
CA GLY A 56 -3.92 8.29 -7.54
C GLY A 56 -5.14 7.71 -6.84
N PHE A 57 -5.15 7.61 -5.50
CA PHE A 57 -6.05 6.86 -4.60
C PHE A 57 -6.82 5.69 -5.24
N ALA A 58 -7.76 5.99 -6.14
CA ALA A 58 -8.43 5.04 -7.02
C ALA A 58 -7.49 4.16 -7.88
N LEU A 59 -6.26 4.58 -8.16
CA LEU A 59 -5.26 3.79 -8.92
C LEU A 59 -4.51 2.77 -8.05
N TRP A 60 -4.66 2.81 -6.73
CA TRP A 60 -3.98 1.88 -5.82
C TRP A 60 -4.23 0.38 -6.11
N PRO A 61 -5.46 -0.06 -6.46
CA PRO A 61 -5.71 -1.45 -6.84
C PRO A 61 -4.90 -1.90 -8.05
N ILE A 62 -4.49 -0.99 -8.93
CA ILE A 62 -3.65 -1.33 -10.09
C ILE A 62 -2.24 -1.73 -9.63
N ALA A 63 -1.68 -1.05 -8.63
CA ALA A 63 -0.40 -1.45 -8.04
C ALA A 63 -0.50 -2.83 -7.37
N LEU A 64 -1.65 -3.17 -6.77
CA LEU A 64 -1.92 -4.53 -6.31
C LEU A 64 -1.99 -5.52 -7.47
N ILE A 65 -2.76 -5.25 -8.52
CA ILE A 65 -2.84 -6.13 -9.70
C ILE A 65 -1.44 -6.42 -10.24
N TRP A 66 -0.56 -5.41 -10.27
CA TRP A 66 0.83 -5.58 -10.70
C TRP A 66 1.67 -6.44 -9.74
N ALA A 67 1.37 -6.44 -8.44
CA ALA A 67 1.95 -7.40 -7.50
C ALA A 67 1.54 -8.86 -7.78
N TYR A 68 0.40 -9.07 -8.43
CA TYR A 68 -0.12 -10.41 -8.79
C TYR A 68 0.27 -10.86 -10.20
N LEU A 69 0.72 -9.94 -11.06
CA LEU A 69 1.17 -10.29 -12.41
C LEU A 69 2.51 -11.03 -12.33
N ASP A 70 2.48 -12.32 -12.67
CA ASP A 70 3.69 -13.12 -12.80
C ASP A 70 4.43 -12.68 -14.07
N VAL A 71 5.63 -12.09 -13.90
CA VAL A 71 6.54 -11.85 -15.02
C VAL A 71 7.08 -13.21 -15.45
N PRO A 72 6.75 -13.72 -16.66
CA PRO A 72 7.24 -15.02 -17.08
C PRO A 72 8.76 -15.00 -17.08
N ALA A 73 9.37 -15.94 -16.33
CA ALA A 73 10.80 -16.13 -16.35
C ALA A 73 11.23 -16.37 -17.81
N ARG A 74 12.17 -15.56 -18.30
CA ARG A 74 12.79 -15.78 -19.62
C ARG A 74 13.31 -17.21 -19.65
N LYS A 75 12.71 -18.06 -20.49
CA LYS A 75 13.25 -19.40 -20.76
C LYS A 75 14.70 -19.24 -21.18
N ALA A 76 15.62 -19.65 -20.32
CA ALA A 76 17.01 -19.85 -20.71
C ALA A 76 17.04 -21.12 -21.57
N GLY A 77 16.95 -20.97 -22.89
CA GLY A 77 16.90 -22.13 -23.78
C GLY A 77 16.76 -21.88 -25.28
N ASP A 78 16.59 -20.63 -25.73
CA ASP A 78 16.49 -20.31 -27.17
C ASP A 78 17.81 -19.67 -27.65
N ALA A 79 18.90 -20.44 -27.65
CA ALA A 79 20.16 -20.10 -28.33
C ALA A 79 20.86 -21.39 -28.80
#